data_AF-A0A1E3W4D9-F1
#
_entry.id   AF-A0A1E3W4D9-F1
#
_cell.length_a   1.000
_cell.length_b   1.000
_cell.length_c   1.000
_cell.angle_alpha   90.00
_cell.angle_beta   90.00
_cell.angle_gamma   90.00
#
_symmetry.space_group_name_H-M   'P 1'
#
loop_
_entity.id
_entity.type
_entity.pdbx_description
1 polymer ?
#
loop_
_entity_poly.entity_id
_entity_poly.type
_entity_poly.pdbx_seq_one_letter_code
_entity_poly.pdbx_strand_id
1 'polypeptide(L)'
;MTEPSASVTILDPGWPGRELRLMPGDLSKWLPQGLGLGAPLVVTPYSDGPEPSYYGFDAAGSTPILNAPTQQPGSGVLYFDDGADLTKLRGALGIIGVRLADKTYAVFWDATIDTIEDRYLHQVRIVSKAALGYLFKANPEASALPDQPLALGDYIETFIAEQKDKWNDGYAFSRALSGTLGGDGDWAKESLGFGFAVENGYWGVYRLWSRPWLCTK
;
A
#
# COMPACT_ATOMS: atom_id res chain seq x y z
N MET A 1 -15.23 6.44 -14.30
CA MET A 1 -14.01 6.30 -13.50
C MET A 1 -12.87 6.08 -14.45
N THR A 2 -11.83 6.91 -14.42
CA THR A 2 -10.59 6.66 -15.19
C THR A 2 -9.68 5.79 -14.34
N GLU A 3 -9.41 4.58 -14.83
CA GLU A 3 -8.33 3.72 -14.35
C GLU A 3 -6.99 4.47 -14.45
N PRO A 4 -6.00 4.15 -13.61
CA PRO A 4 -4.64 4.64 -13.80
C PRO A 4 -4.13 4.33 -15.21
N SER A 5 -3.14 5.10 -15.68
CA SER A 5 -2.61 5.05 -17.05
C SER A 5 -2.49 3.63 -17.61
N ALA A 6 -2.89 3.50 -18.89
CA ALA A 6 -2.73 2.31 -19.72
C ALA A 6 -1.27 1.79 -19.82
N SER A 7 -0.30 2.50 -19.25
CA SER A 7 1.10 2.09 -19.22
C SER A 7 1.39 0.95 -18.26
N VAL A 8 0.55 0.61 -17.28
CA VAL A 8 0.79 -0.58 -16.42
C VAL A 8 -0.38 -1.54 -16.47
N THR A 9 -0.09 -2.84 -16.35
CA THR A 9 -1.16 -3.84 -16.24
C THR A 9 -1.68 -3.85 -14.81
N ILE A 10 -2.92 -3.39 -14.65
CA ILE A 10 -3.66 -3.42 -13.38
C ILE A 10 -4.51 -4.68 -13.35
N LEU A 11 -4.49 -5.38 -12.22
CA LEU A 11 -5.28 -6.57 -11.98
C LEU A 11 -6.50 -6.26 -11.13
N ASP A 12 -7.56 -7.02 -11.36
CA ASP A 12 -8.79 -6.96 -10.56
C ASP A 12 -8.48 -7.30 -9.08
N PRO A 13 -9.05 -6.55 -8.11
CA PRO A 13 -8.93 -6.84 -6.67
C PRO A 13 -9.29 -8.28 -6.28
N GLY A 14 -10.24 -8.89 -6.98
CA GLY A 14 -10.72 -10.26 -6.77
C GLY A 14 -9.73 -11.36 -7.15
N TRP A 15 -8.59 -11.02 -7.78
CA TRP A 15 -7.59 -11.93 -8.34
C TRP A 15 -8.14 -12.92 -9.38
N PRO A 16 -7.56 -12.98 -10.60
CA PRO A 16 -8.11 -13.85 -11.64
C PRO A 16 -7.89 -15.34 -11.32
N GLY A 17 -8.96 -16.13 -11.49
CA GLY A 17 -8.84 -17.58 -11.75
C GLY A 17 -9.05 -18.53 -10.57
N ARG A 18 -9.07 -18.05 -9.31
CA ARG A 18 -9.53 -18.84 -8.15
C ARG A 18 -9.59 -18.03 -6.85
N GLU A 19 -10.41 -18.49 -5.93
CA GLU A 19 -10.41 -18.01 -4.55
C GLU A 19 -9.14 -18.44 -3.81
N LEU A 20 -8.47 -17.47 -3.18
CA LEU A 20 -7.30 -17.69 -2.33
C LEU A 20 -7.67 -17.42 -0.87
N ARG A 21 -6.99 -18.08 0.07
CA ARG A 21 -7.19 -17.85 1.52
C ARG A 21 -6.98 -16.39 1.91
N LEU A 22 -6.04 -15.73 1.24
CA LEU A 22 -5.81 -14.29 1.32
C LEU A 22 -5.75 -13.79 -0.12
N MET A 23 -6.66 -12.90 -0.50
CA MET A 23 -6.64 -12.31 -1.82
C MET A 23 -5.56 -11.23 -1.89
N PRO A 24 -4.65 -11.25 -2.88
CA PRO A 24 -3.61 -10.23 -3.01
C PRO A 24 -4.21 -8.84 -3.27
N GLY A 25 -5.35 -8.77 -3.95
CA GLY A 25 -6.09 -7.54 -4.18
C GLY A 25 -7.13 -7.20 -3.10
N ASP A 26 -7.23 -7.94 -1.99
CA ASP A 26 -8.06 -7.49 -0.85
C ASP A 26 -7.37 -6.32 -0.15
N LEU A 27 -7.76 -5.12 -0.56
CA LEU A 27 -7.21 -3.86 -0.06
C LEU A 27 -7.78 -3.46 1.30
N SER A 28 -8.81 -4.14 1.81
CA SER A 28 -9.28 -3.92 3.18
C SER A 28 -8.31 -4.47 4.23
N LYS A 29 -7.44 -5.41 3.82
CA LYS A 29 -6.50 -6.09 4.72
C LYS A 29 -5.05 -5.75 4.43
N TRP A 30 -4.29 -5.54 5.50
CA TRP A 30 -2.85 -5.31 5.44
C TRP A 30 -2.10 -6.65 5.52
N LEU A 31 -1.00 -6.77 4.77
CA LEU A 31 -0.06 -7.86 4.99
C LEU A 31 0.89 -7.46 6.14
N PRO A 32 1.10 -8.30 7.16
CA PRO A 32 2.10 -8.01 8.17
C PRO A 32 3.53 -8.14 7.61
N GLN A 33 4.46 -7.28 8.06
CA GLN A 33 5.89 -7.50 7.84
C GLN A 33 6.44 -8.55 8.81
N GLY A 34 7.40 -9.36 8.31
CA GLY A 34 8.21 -10.27 9.13
C GLY A 34 7.72 -11.73 9.16
N LEU A 35 8.58 -12.61 9.67
CA LEU A 35 8.28 -14.00 10.02
C LEU A 35 7.82 -14.04 11.48
N GLY A 36 6.51 -14.09 11.70
CA GLY A 36 5.96 -14.47 12.99
C GLY A 36 6.02 -15.97 13.09
N LEU A 37 7.01 -16.50 13.80
CA LEU A 37 7.05 -17.93 14.10
C LEU A 37 6.00 -18.20 15.18
N GLY A 38 4.75 -18.40 14.76
CA GLY A 38 3.71 -18.92 15.63
C GLY A 38 4.02 -20.36 16.04
N ALA A 39 3.64 -20.75 17.25
CA ALA A 39 3.63 -22.17 17.61
C ALA A 39 2.83 -22.95 16.55
N PRO A 40 3.32 -24.11 16.06
CA PRO A 40 4.39 -24.94 16.62
C PRO A 40 5.75 -24.80 15.91
N LEU A 41 5.99 -23.73 15.13
CA LEU A 41 7.18 -23.62 14.26
C LEU A 41 8.50 -23.38 15.00
N VAL A 42 8.49 -23.16 16.31
CA VAL A 42 9.70 -23.06 17.14
C VAL A 42 9.82 -24.32 17.99
N VAL A 43 10.63 -25.27 17.53
CA VAL A 43 11.10 -26.40 18.34
C VAL A 43 12.52 -26.07 18.78
N THR A 44 12.72 -25.76 20.06
CA THR A 44 14.09 -25.64 20.59
C THR A 44 14.63 -27.06 20.86
N PRO A 45 15.94 -27.32 20.67
CA PRO A 45 16.50 -28.66 20.84
C PRO A 45 16.48 -29.20 22.29
N TYR A 46 15.97 -28.42 23.25
CA TYR A 46 15.96 -28.73 24.69
C TYR A 46 14.61 -28.48 25.38
N SER A 47 13.51 -28.29 24.65
CA SER A 47 12.17 -28.17 25.24
C SER A 47 11.33 -29.44 25.03
N ASP A 48 10.49 -29.76 26.02
CA ASP A 48 9.59 -30.92 26.02
C ASP A 48 8.29 -30.70 25.19
N GLY A 49 8.27 -29.67 24.33
CA GLY A 49 7.12 -29.32 23.52
C GLY A 49 7.22 -27.91 22.94
N PRO A 50 6.30 -27.51 22.04
CA PRO A 50 6.26 -26.15 21.51
C PRO A 50 6.00 -25.16 22.65
N GLU A 51 6.98 -24.30 22.93
CA GLU A 51 6.81 -23.25 23.93
C GLU A 51 5.85 -22.14 23.44
N PRO A 52 5.17 -21.42 24.35
CA PRO A 52 4.39 -20.24 24.00
C PRO A 52 5.30 -19.20 23.35
N SER A 53 5.20 -19.11 22.02
CA SER A 53 5.74 -18.10 21.11
C SER A 53 6.82 -17.17 21.70
N TYR A 54 8.06 -17.66 21.83
CA TYR A 54 9.21 -16.84 22.22
C TYR A 54 9.52 -15.70 21.23
N TYR A 55 9.04 -15.84 19.99
CA TYR A 55 9.11 -14.87 18.88
C TYR A 55 7.72 -14.60 18.29
N GLY A 56 6.66 -14.75 19.09
CA GLY A 56 5.30 -14.44 18.65
C GLY A 56 5.17 -12.95 18.36
N PHE A 57 4.47 -12.60 17.28
CA PHE A 57 3.95 -11.24 17.17
C PHE A 57 2.96 -11.01 18.31
N ASP A 58 3.01 -9.84 18.92
CA ASP A 58 1.84 -9.27 19.58
C ASP A 58 0.63 -9.35 18.63
N ALA A 59 -0.58 -9.38 19.19
CA ALA A 59 -1.79 -9.29 18.39
C ALA A 59 -1.73 -8.04 17.50
N ALA A 60 -1.90 -8.21 16.19
CA ALA A 60 -1.86 -7.11 15.24
C ALA A 60 -2.87 -6.03 15.65
N GLY A 61 -2.41 -4.78 15.80
CA GLY A 61 -3.30 -3.65 15.91
C GLY A 61 -4.19 -3.54 14.67
N SER A 62 -5.37 -2.92 14.82
CA SER A 62 -6.33 -2.76 13.73
C SER A 62 -5.84 -1.85 12.60
N THR A 63 -4.78 -1.07 12.81
CA THR A 63 -4.23 -0.15 11.79
C THR A 63 -2.70 -0.02 11.87
N PRO A 64 -2.03 0.29 10.74
CA PRO A 64 -0.59 0.58 10.72
C PRO A 64 -0.16 1.75 11.60
N ILE A 65 -1.10 2.65 11.93
CA ILE A 65 -0.87 3.82 12.79
C ILE A 65 -0.72 3.40 14.27
N LEU A 66 -1.34 2.28 14.68
CA LEU A 66 -1.26 1.74 16.03
C LEU A 66 -0.13 0.73 16.23
N ASN A 67 0.48 0.24 15.14
CA ASN A 67 1.60 -0.70 15.17
C ASN A 67 2.94 0.06 15.24
N ALA A 68 3.24 0.56 16.45
CA ALA A 68 4.52 1.16 16.82
C ALA A 68 5.71 0.18 16.57
N PRO A 69 6.96 0.68 16.45
CA PRO A 69 8.11 -0.06 15.90
C PRO A 69 8.63 -1.24 16.75
N THR A 70 7.94 -1.64 17.82
CA THR A 70 8.27 -2.84 18.60
C THR A 70 7.89 -4.13 17.87
N GLN A 71 6.94 -4.09 16.93
CA GLN A 71 6.43 -5.30 16.25
C GLN A 71 7.03 -5.53 14.86
N GLN A 72 7.50 -4.49 14.17
CA GLN A 72 8.04 -4.59 12.80
C GLN A 72 9.13 -3.54 12.53
N PRO A 73 10.40 -3.93 12.29
CA PRO A 73 11.43 -3.03 11.78
C PRO A 73 11.18 -2.78 10.29
N GLY A 74 10.25 -1.86 9.98
CA GLY A 74 9.97 -1.47 8.59
C GLY A 74 8.54 -0.98 8.31
N SER A 75 7.66 -0.83 9.31
CA SER A 75 6.34 -0.19 9.16
C SER A 75 6.47 1.33 8.98
N GLY A 76 7.16 1.76 7.92
CA GLY A 76 7.20 3.17 7.53
C GLY A 76 5.91 3.54 6.81
N VAL A 77 5.05 4.32 7.48
CA VAL A 77 4.00 5.08 6.78
C VAL A 77 4.57 6.46 6.48
N LEU A 78 4.65 6.80 5.21
CA LEU A 78 5.01 8.14 4.76
C LEU A 78 3.73 8.86 4.33
N TYR A 79 3.41 9.95 5.03
CA TYR A 79 2.44 10.92 4.56
C TYR A 79 3.18 12.10 3.93
N PHE A 80 2.69 12.54 2.78
CA PHE A 80 3.22 13.70 2.08
C PHE A 80 2.08 14.43 1.36
N ASP A 81 2.24 15.74 1.23
CA ASP A 81 1.29 16.60 0.53
C ASP A 81 1.56 16.57 -0.99
N ASP A 82 0.69 17.25 -1.73
CA ASP A 82 0.87 17.44 -3.18
C ASP A 82 2.09 18.32 -3.53
N GLY A 83 2.67 19.05 -2.58
CA GLY A 83 3.87 19.87 -2.76
C GLY A 83 5.19 19.08 -2.70
N ALA A 84 5.14 17.78 -2.39
CA ALA A 84 6.33 16.97 -2.21
C ALA A 84 7.23 16.91 -3.45
N ASP A 85 8.53 17.11 -3.25
CA ASP A 85 9.57 16.93 -4.26
C ASP A 85 9.74 15.43 -4.56
N LEU A 86 9.41 15.02 -5.78
CA LEU A 86 9.46 13.62 -6.21
C LEU A 86 10.87 13.03 -6.13
N THR A 87 11.92 13.84 -6.30
CA THR A 87 13.31 13.37 -6.16
C THR A 87 13.60 12.99 -4.71
N LYS A 88 13.13 13.81 -3.76
CA LYS A 88 13.26 13.52 -2.32
C LYS A 88 12.40 12.35 -1.90
N LEU A 89 11.18 12.25 -2.42
CA LEU A 89 10.31 11.10 -2.19
C LEU A 89 10.98 9.81 -2.67
N ARG A 90 11.51 9.79 -3.89
CA ARG A 90 12.23 8.64 -4.44
C ARG A 90 13.43 8.26 -3.55
N GLY A 91 14.19 9.24 -3.09
CA GLY A 91 15.27 9.02 -2.12
C GLY A 91 14.78 8.39 -0.82
N ALA A 92 13.69 8.92 -0.23
CA ALA A 92 13.10 8.40 0.99
C ALA A 92 12.58 6.95 0.83
N LEU A 93 11.92 6.65 -0.30
CA LEU A 93 11.46 5.30 -0.63
C LEU A 93 12.65 4.32 -0.74
N GLY A 94 13.75 4.75 -1.34
CA GLY A 94 14.99 3.97 -1.40
C GLY A 94 15.57 3.68 -0.02
N ILE A 95 15.58 4.67 0.88
CA ILE A 95 16.06 4.52 2.26
C ILE A 95 15.24 3.49 3.05
N ILE A 96 13.91 3.45 2.85
CA ILE A 96 13.03 2.49 3.54
C ILE A 96 12.94 1.13 2.82
N GLY A 97 13.81 0.86 1.85
CA GLY A 97 13.96 -0.46 1.24
C GLY A 97 12.94 -0.78 0.13
N VAL A 98 12.32 0.23 -0.48
CA VAL A 98 11.50 0.03 -1.68
C VAL A 98 12.40 -0.33 -2.87
N ARG A 99 12.02 -1.38 -3.60
CA ARG A 99 12.77 -1.86 -4.78
C ARG A 99 12.42 -1.06 -6.02
N LEU A 100 12.87 0.18 -6.05
CA LEU A 100 12.45 1.18 -7.05
C LEU A 100 12.74 0.78 -8.51
N ALA A 101 13.72 -0.08 -8.74
CA ALA A 101 14.10 -0.55 -10.08
C ALA A 101 13.33 -1.81 -10.54
N ASP A 102 12.56 -2.45 -9.66
CA ASP A 102 11.87 -3.70 -10.00
C ASP A 102 10.77 -3.47 -11.04
N LYS A 103 10.66 -4.39 -12.00
CA LYS A 103 9.58 -4.48 -13.00
C LYS A 103 8.71 -5.72 -12.82
N THR A 104 9.10 -6.62 -11.93
CA THR A 104 8.47 -7.93 -11.69
C THR A 104 7.40 -7.83 -10.61
N TYR A 105 6.39 -6.98 -10.83
CA TYR A 105 5.31 -6.72 -9.87
C TYR A 105 3.92 -6.72 -10.52
N ALA A 106 2.91 -6.94 -9.68
CA ALA A 106 1.50 -6.76 -9.98
C ALA A 106 0.96 -5.54 -9.24
N VAL A 107 -0.05 -4.90 -9.83
CA VAL A 107 -0.75 -3.76 -9.25
C VAL A 107 -2.21 -4.14 -9.10
N PHE A 108 -2.75 -3.91 -7.90
CA PHE A 108 -4.18 -3.93 -7.61
C PHE A 108 -4.61 -2.51 -7.32
N TRP A 109 -5.78 -2.13 -7.79
CA TRP A 109 -6.30 -0.78 -7.65
C TRP A 109 -7.74 -0.82 -7.19
N ASP A 110 -8.12 0.13 -6.34
CA ASP A 110 -9.51 0.36 -5.95
C ASP A 110 -9.79 1.84 -5.71
N ALA A 111 -11.06 2.20 -5.82
CA ALA A 111 -11.61 3.51 -5.52
C ALA A 111 -12.67 3.38 -4.43
N THR A 112 -12.65 4.28 -3.44
CA THR A 112 -13.76 4.32 -2.50
C THR A 112 -14.92 5.14 -3.05
N ILE A 113 -16.13 4.72 -2.68
CA ILE A 113 -17.36 5.50 -2.84
C ILE A 113 -17.74 6.25 -1.56
N ASP A 114 -17.15 5.89 -0.42
CA ASP A 114 -17.36 6.53 0.90
C ASP A 114 -16.01 7.03 1.45
N THR A 115 -15.60 8.18 0.94
CA THR A 115 -14.36 8.86 1.32
C THR A 115 -14.34 9.31 2.79
N ILE A 116 -15.50 9.38 3.47
CA ILE A 116 -15.62 9.75 4.89
C ILE A 116 -15.30 8.54 5.76
N GLU A 117 -15.87 7.37 5.45
CA GLU A 117 -15.59 6.13 6.16
C GLU A 117 -14.16 5.66 5.88
N ASP A 118 -13.78 5.59 4.61
CA ASP A 118 -12.56 4.92 4.17
C ASP A 118 -11.30 5.80 4.24
N ARG A 119 -11.48 7.13 4.24
CA ARG A 119 -10.39 8.13 4.36
C ARG A 119 -9.33 8.09 3.25
N TYR A 120 -9.63 7.49 2.10
CA TYR A 120 -8.81 7.57 0.87
C TYR A 120 -9.67 8.00 -0.34
N LEU A 121 -9.07 8.23 -1.50
CA LEU A 121 -9.76 8.46 -2.79
C LEU A 121 -9.56 7.25 -3.70
N HIS A 122 -8.28 6.98 -4.00
CA HIS A 122 -7.85 5.74 -4.63
C HIS A 122 -6.74 5.12 -3.82
N GLN A 123 -6.67 3.80 -3.86
CA GLN A 123 -5.59 3.04 -3.28
C GLN A 123 -5.07 2.02 -4.27
N VAL A 124 -3.78 1.75 -4.18
CA VAL A 124 -3.12 0.69 -4.93
C VAL A 124 -2.27 -0.16 -4.01
N ARG A 125 -2.25 -1.46 -4.29
CA ARG A 125 -1.31 -2.40 -3.69
C ARG A 125 -0.40 -2.94 -4.76
N ILE A 126 0.89 -2.81 -4.51
CA ILE A 126 1.96 -3.26 -5.39
C ILE A 126 2.55 -4.52 -4.76
N VAL A 127 2.53 -5.62 -5.50
CA VAL A 127 2.91 -6.94 -5.00
C VAL A 127 3.93 -7.55 -5.95
N SER A 128 5.13 -7.86 -5.48
CA SER A 128 6.10 -8.56 -6.33
C SER A 128 5.57 -9.92 -6.79
N LYS A 129 6.01 -10.40 -7.97
CA LYS A 129 5.66 -11.75 -8.43
C LYS A 129 6.10 -12.84 -7.46
N ALA A 130 7.24 -12.63 -6.78
CA ALA A 130 7.70 -13.54 -5.73
C ALA A 130 6.71 -13.58 -4.55
N ALA A 131 6.21 -12.44 -4.09
CA ALA A 131 5.19 -12.39 -3.05
C ALA A 131 3.92 -13.13 -3.46
N LEU A 132 3.41 -12.89 -4.68
CA LEU A 132 2.24 -13.59 -5.24
C LEU A 132 2.42 -15.11 -5.18
N GLY A 133 3.59 -15.59 -5.56
CA GLY A 133 3.93 -17.00 -5.51
C GLY A 133 3.99 -17.59 -4.09
N TYR A 134 4.80 -16.99 -3.23
CA TYR A 134 5.14 -17.55 -1.92
C TYR A 134 4.10 -17.28 -0.85
N LEU A 135 3.61 -16.04 -0.75
CA LEU A 135 2.68 -15.61 0.29
C LEU A 135 1.24 -15.95 -0.08
N PHE A 136 0.85 -15.63 -1.31
CA PHE A 136 -0.53 -15.80 -1.78
C PHE A 136 -0.78 -17.18 -2.43
N LYS A 137 0.26 -18.03 -2.52
CA LYS A 137 0.21 -19.37 -3.12
C LYS A 137 -0.26 -19.37 -4.59
N ALA A 138 0.02 -18.28 -5.31
CA ALA A 138 -0.39 -18.06 -6.69
C ALA A 138 0.79 -18.21 -7.68
N ASN A 139 1.64 -19.23 -7.47
CA ASN A 139 2.86 -19.46 -8.27
C ASN A 139 2.61 -19.55 -9.78
N PRO A 140 1.64 -20.37 -10.28
CA PRO A 140 1.37 -20.45 -11.71
C PRO A 140 0.97 -19.11 -12.31
N GLU A 141 0.05 -18.41 -11.65
CA GLU A 141 -0.50 -17.13 -12.10
C GLU A 141 0.57 -16.03 -12.06
N ALA A 142 1.36 -15.95 -10.98
CA ALA A 142 2.46 -15.01 -10.85
C ALA A 142 3.53 -15.17 -11.93
N SER A 143 3.80 -16.42 -12.33
CA SER A 143 4.78 -16.74 -13.37
C SER A 143 4.28 -16.41 -14.78
N ALA A 144 2.96 -16.41 -14.98
CA ALA A 144 2.33 -16.07 -16.26
C ALA A 144 2.18 -14.55 -16.47
N LEU A 145 2.25 -13.75 -15.40
CA LEU A 145 2.17 -12.29 -15.52
C LEU A 145 3.38 -11.76 -16.31
N PRO A 146 3.17 -10.82 -17.26
CA PRO A 146 4.28 -10.12 -17.91
C PRO A 146 4.99 -9.19 -16.94
N ASP A 147 6.22 -8.81 -17.24
CA ASP A 147 6.89 -7.73 -16.51
C ASP A 147 6.23 -6.40 -16.83
N GLN A 148 6.19 -5.49 -15.86
CA GLN A 148 5.64 -4.16 -16.04
C GLN A 148 6.60 -3.33 -16.89
N PRO A 149 6.09 -2.47 -17.78
CA PRO A 149 6.96 -1.66 -18.62
C PRO A 149 7.64 -0.54 -17.82
N LEU A 150 7.01 -0.06 -16.75
CA LEU A 150 7.58 0.90 -15.80
C LEU A 150 8.32 0.19 -14.67
N ALA A 151 9.39 0.81 -14.18
CA ALA A 151 9.96 0.42 -12.90
C ALA A 151 9.04 0.89 -11.77
N LEU A 152 9.07 0.20 -10.63
CA LEU A 152 8.19 0.46 -9.50
C LEU A 152 8.25 1.93 -9.03
N GLY A 153 9.44 2.53 -8.98
CA GLY A 153 9.60 3.94 -8.61
C GLY A 153 8.90 4.88 -9.59
N ASP A 154 9.01 4.60 -10.90
CA ASP A 154 8.40 5.41 -11.95
C ASP A 154 6.87 5.24 -11.93
N TYR A 155 6.37 4.05 -11.58
CA TYR A 155 4.95 3.83 -11.37
C TYR A 155 4.39 4.61 -10.18
N ILE A 156 5.10 4.68 -9.06
CA ILE A 156 4.69 5.49 -7.89
C ILE A 156 4.58 6.97 -8.28
N GLU A 157 5.57 7.50 -9.00
CA GLU A 157 5.55 8.88 -9.48
C GLU A 157 4.41 9.13 -10.48
N THR A 158 4.16 8.16 -11.37
CA THR A 158 3.04 8.21 -12.34
C THR A 158 1.69 8.25 -11.61
N PHE A 159 1.48 7.38 -10.61
CA PHE A 159 0.27 7.42 -9.79
C PHE A 159 0.08 8.79 -9.14
N ILE A 160 1.13 9.36 -8.53
CA ILE A 160 1.04 10.67 -7.88
C ILE A 160 0.66 11.76 -8.89
N ALA A 161 1.30 11.77 -10.07
CA ALA A 161 0.99 12.73 -11.13
C ALA A 161 -0.47 12.63 -11.59
N GLU A 162 -0.98 11.41 -11.82
CA GLU A 162 -2.38 11.21 -12.23
C GLU A 162 -3.38 11.65 -11.17
N GLN A 163 -3.08 11.39 -9.90
CA GLN A 163 -3.94 11.84 -8.80
C GLN A 163 -3.95 13.37 -8.72
N LYS A 164 -2.81 14.03 -8.94
CA LYS A 164 -2.74 15.49 -9.03
C LYS A 164 -3.55 16.00 -10.20
N ASP A 165 -3.37 15.46 -11.40
CA ASP A 165 -4.12 15.89 -12.59
C ASP A 165 -5.63 15.70 -12.43
N LYS A 166 -6.04 14.66 -11.70
CA LYS A 166 -7.45 14.37 -11.43
C LYS A 166 -8.06 15.27 -10.36
N TRP A 167 -7.33 15.53 -9.28
CA TRP A 167 -7.89 16.14 -8.08
C TRP A 167 -7.46 17.60 -7.86
N ASN A 168 -6.39 18.07 -8.50
CA ASN A 168 -5.94 19.46 -8.42
C ASN A 168 -6.30 20.20 -9.72
N ASP A 169 -7.19 21.19 -9.63
CA ASP A 169 -7.54 22.10 -10.74
C ASP A 169 -6.54 23.27 -10.90
N GLY A 170 -5.26 23.00 -10.60
CA GLY A 170 -4.20 24.01 -10.52
C GLY A 170 -4.07 24.71 -9.17
N TYR A 171 -4.93 24.38 -8.19
CA TYR A 171 -4.88 24.90 -6.83
C TYR A 171 -4.80 23.76 -5.80
N ALA A 172 -4.07 23.98 -4.70
CA ALA A 172 -3.94 23.01 -3.60
C ALA A 172 -5.27 22.72 -2.88
N PHE A 173 -6.22 23.66 -2.94
CA PHE A 173 -7.60 23.51 -2.42
C PHE A 173 -8.59 23.47 -3.59
N SER A 174 -8.50 22.42 -4.38
CA SER A 174 -9.25 22.25 -5.62
C SER A 174 -10.74 22.03 -5.37
N ARG A 175 -11.58 22.53 -6.30
CA ARG A 175 -13.04 22.29 -6.25
C ARG A 175 -13.38 20.81 -6.36
N ALA A 176 -12.53 20.02 -7.02
CA ALA A 176 -12.74 18.59 -7.20
C ALA A 176 -12.69 17.80 -5.87
N LEU A 177 -12.06 18.36 -4.82
CA LEU A 177 -11.96 17.75 -3.50
C LEU A 177 -13.00 18.27 -2.50
N SER A 178 -13.72 19.34 -2.84
CA SER A 178 -14.66 20.00 -1.94
C SER A 178 -15.74 19.03 -1.47
N GLY A 179 -15.88 18.87 -0.16
CA GLY A 179 -16.90 18.03 0.46
C GLY A 179 -16.58 16.53 0.43
N THR A 180 -15.46 16.11 -0.14
CA THR A 180 -15.05 14.69 -0.16
C THR A 180 -14.70 14.17 1.24
N LEU A 181 -14.31 15.01 2.20
CA LEU A 181 -14.13 14.60 3.60
C LEU A 181 -15.16 15.25 4.54
N GLY A 182 -16.17 15.92 3.99
CA GLY A 182 -17.14 16.75 4.73
C GLY A 182 -16.62 18.14 5.10
N GLY A 183 -15.56 18.63 4.46
CA GLY A 183 -14.97 19.96 4.65
C GLY A 183 -15.47 20.99 3.65
N ASP A 184 -16.78 21.24 3.60
CA ASP A 184 -17.37 22.31 2.77
C ASP A 184 -17.61 23.62 3.55
N GLY A 185 -17.20 23.67 4.82
CA GLY A 185 -17.40 24.81 5.72
C GLY A 185 -16.31 25.89 5.67
N ASP A 186 -16.62 27.07 6.19
CA ASP A 186 -15.71 28.23 6.20
C ASP A 186 -14.36 28.02 6.94
N TRP A 187 -14.26 26.97 7.77
CA TRP A 187 -13.16 26.74 8.72
C TRP A 187 -12.10 25.71 8.28
N ALA A 188 -12.44 24.79 7.38
CA ALA A 188 -11.53 23.75 6.90
C ALA A 188 -11.74 23.49 5.41
N LYS A 189 -10.67 23.21 4.68
CA LYS A 189 -10.70 22.87 3.25
C LYS A 189 -9.96 21.57 3.01
N GLU A 190 -10.44 20.77 2.06
CA GLU A 190 -9.70 19.59 1.61
C GLU A 190 -8.53 19.98 0.69
N SER A 191 -7.38 19.36 0.96
CA SER A 191 -6.21 19.34 0.10
C SER A 191 -5.86 17.90 -0.26
N LEU A 192 -5.19 17.70 -1.39
CA LEU A 192 -4.74 16.37 -1.79
C LEU A 192 -3.54 15.95 -0.93
N GLY A 193 -3.67 14.79 -0.29
CA GLY A 193 -2.58 14.13 0.42
C GLY A 193 -2.34 12.73 -0.13
N PHE A 194 -1.16 12.20 0.17
CA PHE A 194 -0.77 10.85 -0.19
C PHE A 194 -0.28 10.11 1.04
N GLY A 195 -0.51 8.80 1.04
CA GLY A 195 0.10 7.88 1.99
C GLY A 195 0.79 6.74 1.26
N PHE A 196 1.97 6.36 1.74
CA PHE A 196 2.70 5.19 1.29
C PHE A 196 3.07 4.31 2.47
N ALA A 197 2.97 3.01 2.31
CA ALA A 197 3.36 2.04 3.32
C ALA A 197 4.10 0.85 2.70
N VAL A 198 5.15 0.39 3.38
CA VAL A 198 5.75 -0.92 3.11
C VAL A 198 4.97 -1.94 3.93
N GLU A 199 4.25 -2.86 3.28
CA GLU A 199 3.52 -3.92 3.99
C GLU A 199 4.38 -5.16 4.22
N ASN A 200 5.36 -5.41 3.34
CA ASN A 200 6.35 -6.47 3.50
C ASN A 200 7.58 -6.17 2.63
N GLY A 201 8.61 -5.55 3.22
CA GLY A 201 9.83 -5.18 2.49
C GLY A 201 10.62 -6.39 1.96
N TYR A 202 10.60 -7.51 2.69
CA TYR A 202 11.27 -8.74 2.27
C TYR A 202 10.64 -9.36 1.03
N TRP A 203 9.31 -9.34 0.93
CA TRP A 203 8.59 -9.86 -0.23
C TRP A 203 8.27 -8.79 -1.28
N GLY A 204 8.52 -7.51 -1.03
CA GLY A 204 8.19 -6.43 -1.95
C GLY A 204 6.67 -6.22 -2.09
N VAL A 205 6.00 -6.04 -0.95
CA VAL A 205 4.58 -5.69 -0.88
C VAL A 205 4.45 -4.27 -0.33
N TYR A 206 3.79 -3.41 -1.09
CA TYR A 206 3.67 -1.98 -0.81
C TYR A 206 2.23 -1.53 -1.02
N ARG A 207 1.84 -0.45 -0.33
CA ARG A 207 0.57 0.25 -0.55
C ARG A 207 0.81 1.74 -0.76
N LEU A 208 0.07 2.31 -1.68
CA LEU A 208 0.06 3.74 -1.98
C LEU A 208 -1.39 4.19 -2.10
N TRP A 209 -1.74 5.34 -1.56
CA TRP A 209 -3.10 5.88 -1.68
C TRP A 209 -3.08 7.40 -1.75
N SER A 210 -4.06 7.96 -2.46
CA SER A 210 -4.42 9.37 -2.35
C SER A 210 -5.55 9.53 -1.35
N ARG A 211 -5.66 10.70 -0.73
CA ARG A 211 -6.72 11.01 0.23
C ARG A 211 -7.03 12.50 0.24
N PRO A 212 -8.24 12.91 0.62
CA PRO A 212 -8.45 14.27 1.05
C PRO A 212 -7.86 14.46 2.46
N TRP A 213 -7.23 15.60 2.68
CA TRP A 213 -6.68 16.03 3.94
C TRP A 213 -7.31 17.36 4.34
N LEU A 214 -7.97 17.41 5.50
CA LEU A 214 -8.60 18.62 6.01
C LEU A 214 -7.55 19.55 6.59
N CYS A 215 -7.38 20.69 5.94
CA CYS A 215 -6.55 21.79 6.41
C CYS A 215 -7.44 22.86 7.04
N THR A 216 -7.23 23.14 8.32
CA THR A 216 -7.85 24.29 8.99
C THR A 216 -7.12 25.58 8.59
N LYS A 217 -7.85 26.69 8.50
CA LYS A 217 -7.27 28.03 8.31
C LYS A 217 -6.46 28.49 9.52
#